data_AF-A0A4X2KAZ4-F1
#
_entry.id   AF-A0A4X2KAZ4-F1
#
_cell.length_a   1.000
_cell.length_b   1.000
_cell.length_c   1.000
_cell.angle_alpha   90.00
_cell.angle_beta   90.00
_cell.angle_gamma   90.00
#
_symmetry.space_group_name_H-M   'P 1'
#
loop_
_entity.id
_entity.type
_entity.pdbx_description
1 polymer ?
#
loop_
_entity_poly.entity_id
_entity_poly.type
_entity_poly.pdbx_seq_one_letter_code
_entity_poly.pdbx_strand_id
1 'polypeptide(L)'
;MVKIISAVIIMLFFLQADGTEIICRYCNLSLPFHGCLLDGGTCRVNPGQYCKLEYHEQGGVEWFSVKGCTTAKEICHSKRIISNTVHLTQCCYQDMCNL
;
A
#
# COMPACT_ATOMS: atom_id res chain seq x y z
N MET A 1 36.46 -20.75 -20.63
CA MET A 1 35.78 -21.13 -19.37
C MET A 1 35.45 -19.94 -18.47
N VAL A 2 36.38 -19.04 -18.17
CA VAL A 2 36.15 -17.87 -17.29
C VAL A 2 35.00 -16.95 -17.73
N LYS A 3 34.83 -16.70 -19.04
CA LYS A 3 33.74 -15.87 -19.58
C LYS A 3 32.34 -16.46 -19.37
N ILE A 4 32.20 -17.78 -19.39
CA ILE A 4 30.91 -18.47 -19.22
C ILE A 4 30.49 -18.42 -17.75
N ILE A 5 31.45 -18.62 -16.84
CA ILE A 5 31.24 -18.53 -15.40
C ILE A 5 30.77 -17.12 -15.00
N SER A 6 31.39 -16.08 -15.57
CA SER A 6 30.98 -14.68 -15.32
C SER A 6 29.55 -14.39 -15.81
N ALA A 7 29.18 -14.86 -17.01
CA ALA A 7 27.84 -14.67 -17.55
C ALA A 7 26.75 -15.42 -16.74
N VAL A 8 27.06 -16.62 -16.25
CA VAL A 8 26.15 -17.40 -15.41
C VAL A 8 25.95 -16.73 -14.05
N ILE A 9 27.01 -16.22 -13.42
CA ILE A 9 26.92 -15.48 -12.15
C ILE A 9 26.06 -14.21 -12.33
N ILE A 10 26.27 -13.46 -13.41
CA ILE A 10 25.49 -12.26 -13.72
C ILE A 10 24.00 -12.61 -13.91
N MET A 11 23.67 -13.68 -14.63
CA MET A 11 22.29 -14.15 -14.80
C MET A 11 21.65 -14.62 -13.48
N LEU A 12 22.42 -15.26 -12.59
CA LEU A 12 21.95 -15.65 -11.25
C LEU A 12 21.65 -14.43 -10.36
N PHE A 13 22.45 -13.35 -10.45
CA PHE A 13 22.19 -12.11 -9.73
C PHE A 13 20.91 -11.41 -10.22
N PHE A 14 20.64 -11.43 -11.54
CA PHE A 14 19.38 -10.88 -12.07
C PHE A 14 18.15 -11.72 -11.70
N LEU A 15 18.30 -13.04 -11.50
CA LEU A 15 17.20 -13.90 -11.04
C LEU A 15 16.84 -13.71 -9.55
N GLN A 16 17.76 -13.18 -8.74
CA GLN A 16 17.52 -12.89 -7.31
C GLN A 16 16.94 -11.48 -7.07
N ALA A 17 16.80 -10.66 -8.12
CA ALA A 17 16.28 -9.31 -8.03
C ALA A 17 14.74 -9.24 -8.10
N ASP A 18 14.05 -10.36 -7.88
CA ASP A 18 12.60 -10.39 -7.77
C ASP A 18 12.16 -9.98 -6.35
N GLY A 19 11.94 -8.68 -6.21
CA GLY A 19 10.95 -8.11 -5.31
C GLY A 19 11.44 -7.83 -3.90
N THR A 20 11.81 -6.58 -3.63
CA THR A 20 11.61 -6.00 -2.30
C THR A 20 10.13 -6.21 -1.93
N GLU A 21 9.86 -7.10 -1.00
CA GLU A 21 8.51 -7.41 -0.51
C GLU A 21 7.96 -6.16 0.19
N ILE A 22 7.04 -5.44 -0.48
CA ILE A 22 6.50 -4.21 0.08
C ILE A 22 5.52 -4.52 1.19
N ILE A 23 5.76 -3.94 2.36
CA ILE A 23 4.92 -4.09 3.54
C ILE A 23 4.18 -2.78 3.80
N CYS A 24 2.88 -2.84 4.07
CA CYS A 24 2.04 -1.68 4.38
C CYS A 24 1.46 -1.77 5.79
N ARG A 25 1.11 -0.61 6.38
CA ARG A 25 0.30 -0.58 7.60
C ARG A 25 -1.11 -1.08 7.29
N TYR A 26 -1.66 -1.95 8.15
CA TYR A 26 -3.03 -2.42 8.05
C TYR A 26 -3.83 -1.94 9.25
N CYS A 27 -4.79 -1.04 9.01
CA CYS A 27 -5.65 -0.45 10.04
C CYS A 27 -7.06 -0.23 9.47
N ASN A 28 -8.07 -0.86 10.06
CA ASN A 28 -9.45 -0.72 9.58
C ASN A 28 -10.16 0.53 10.09
N LEU A 29 -9.64 1.15 11.15
CA LEU A 29 -10.18 2.38 11.71
C LEU A 29 -9.07 3.16 12.40
N SER A 30 -8.65 4.26 11.77
CA SER A 30 -7.76 5.25 12.35
C SER A 30 -8.53 6.54 12.54
N LEU A 31 -8.53 7.10 13.75
CA LEU A 31 -9.15 8.40 14.01
C LEU A 31 -8.09 9.50 14.02
N PRO A 32 -8.42 10.73 13.58
CA PRO A 32 -7.58 11.88 13.82
C PRO A 32 -7.21 11.98 15.30
N PHE A 33 -5.94 12.28 15.61
CA PHE A 33 -5.37 12.44 16.96
C PHE A 33 -5.33 11.19 17.87
N HIS A 34 -6.10 10.14 17.60
CA HIS A 34 -6.05 8.88 18.37
C HIS A 34 -5.22 7.78 17.69
N GLY A 35 -4.97 7.91 16.39
CA GLY A 35 -4.26 6.90 15.62
C GLY A 35 -5.12 5.67 15.34
N CYS A 36 -4.47 4.52 15.18
CA CYS A 36 -5.15 3.28 14.79
C CYS A 36 -5.85 2.60 15.98
N LEU A 37 -7.17 2.44 15.89
CA LEU A 37 -7.99 1.76 16.89
C LEU A 37 -8.22 0.28 16.55
N LEU A 38 -8.43 -0.02 15.26
CA LEU A 38 -8.60 -1.38 14.75
C LEU A 38 -7.35 -1.80 13.99
N ASP A 39 -6.28 -2.05 14.74
CA ASP A 39 -4.96 -2.40 14.21
C ASP A 39 -4.89 -3.86 13.81
N GLY A 40 -4.67 -4.10 12.52
CA GLY A 40 -4.40 -5.43 11.97
C GLY A 40 -2.91 -5.68 11.75
N GLY A 41 -2.04 -4.76 12.19
CA GLY A 41 -0.60 -4.84 12.04
C GLY A 41 -0.16 -4.44 10.63
N THR A 42 0.23 -5.42 9.83
CA THR A 42 0.80 -5.18 8.50
C THR A 42 0.21 -6.11 7.45
N CYS A 43 0.18 -5.67 6.20
CA CYS A 43 -0.14 -6.51 5.05
C CYS A 43 0.99 -6.45 4.02
N ARG A 44 1.12 -7.52 3.25
CA ARG A 44 2.09 -7.63 2.15
C ARG A 44 1.42 -7.35 0.82
N VAL A 45 2.11 -6.59 -0.01
CA VAL A 45 1.65 -6.23 -1.34
C VAL A 45 1.93 -7.39 -2.30
N ASN A 46 0.89 -7.90 -2.95
CA ASN A 46 1.04 -8.86 -4.05
C ASN A 46 1.36 -8.15 -5.38
N PRO A 47 1.84 -8.85 -6.41
CA PRO A 47 2.03 -8.26 -7.73
C PRO A 47 0.77 -7.53 -8.22
N GLY A 48 0.92 -6.24 -8.58
CA GLY A 48 -0.18 -5.39 -9.03
C GLY A 48 -1.00 -4.71 -7.92
N GLN A 49 -0.68 -4.95 -6.65
CA GLN A 49 -1.26 -4.25 -5.51
C GLN A 49 -0.35 -3.10 -5.04
N TYR A 50 -0.88 -2.26 -4.15
CA TYR A 50 -0.22 -1.09 -3.59
C TYR A 50 -0.61 -0.92 -2.11
N CYS A 51 0.17 -0.15 -1.35
CA CYS A 51 -0.29 0.35 -0.07
C CYS A 51 -1.37 1.40 -0.31
N LYS A 52 -2.47 1.35 0.46
CA LYS A 52 -3.57 2.30 0.40
C LYS A 52 -3.73 3.08 1.70
N LEU A 53 -4.19 4.31 1.54
CA LEU A 53 -4.70 5.19 2.57
C LEU A 53 -6.02 5.78 2.07
N GLU A 54 -7.12 5.40 2.70
CA GLU A 54 -8.46 5.87 2.36
C GLU A 54 -8.97 6.80 3.46
N TYR A 55 -9.22 8.06 3.11
CA TYR A 55 -9.80 9.06 3.99
C TYR A 55 -11.31 9.11 3.81
N HIS A 56 -12.03 9.19 4.93
CA HIS A 56 -13.47 9.41 4.96
C HIS A 56 -13.73 10.80 5.51
N GLU A 57 -14.18 11.71 4.65
CA GLU A 57 -14.44 13.10 5.00
C GLU A 57 -15.94 13.40 4.95
N GLN A 58 -16.45 14.16 5.90
CA GLN A 58 -17.82 14.68 5.87
C GLN A 58 -17.79 16.15 6.27
N GLY A 59 -18.39 17.01 5.44
CA GLY A 59 -18.35 18.46 5.67
C GLY A 59 -16.95 19.08 5.60
N GLY A 60 -15.99 18.44 4.93
CA GLY A 60 -14.60 18.92 4.80
C GLY A 60 -13.70 18.58 5.99
N VAL A 61 -14.17 17.75 6.92
CA VAL A 61 -13.39 17.25 8.06
C VAL A 61 -13.16 15.75 7.88
N GLU A 62 -11.91 15.29 8.06
CA GLU A 62 -11.59 13.87 8.14
C GLU A 62 -12.26 13.29 9.40
N TRP A 63 -13.12 12.29 9.21
CA TRP A 63 -13.74 11.53 10.30
C TRP A 63 -12.85 10.37 10.72
N PHE A 64 -12.39 9.59 9.75
CA PHE A 64 -11.50 8.46 9.97
C PHE A 64 -10.76 8.10 8.68
N SER A 65 -9.70 7.31 8.83
CA SER A 65 -8.95 6.73 7.73
C SER A 65 -8.77 5.23 7.86
N VAL A 66 -8.63 4.57 6.71
CA VAL A 66 -8.39 3.14 6.57
C VAL A 66 -7.07 2.93 5.83
N LYS A 67 -6.21 2.07 6.38
CA LYS A 67 -4.89 1.74 5.84
C LYS A 67 -4.83 0.26 5.50
N GLY A 68 -4.17 -0.10 4.41
CA GLY A 68 -3.94 -1.50 4.08
C GLY A 68 -3.32 -1.68 2.72
N CYS A 69 -3.57 -2.85 2.14
CA CYS A 69 -3.16 -3.20 0.79
C CYS A 69 -4.39 -3.11 -0.12
N THR A 70 -4.22 -2.67 -1.36
CA THR A 70 -5.31 -2.66 -2.34
C THR A 70 -5.66 -4.08 -2.75
N THR A 71 -6.92 -4.31 -3.14
CA THR A 71 -7.32 -5.55 -3.82
C THR A 71 -7.00 -5.49 -5.32
N ALA A 72 -7.07 -4.29 -5.92
CA ALA A 72 -6.74 -4.03 -7.33
C ALA A 72 -6.23 -2.59 -7.56
N LYS A 73 -5.59 -2.33 -8.70
CA LYS A 73 -4.92 -1.06 -9.02
C LYS A 73 -5.90 0.08 -9.29
N GLU A 74 -7.05 -0.21 -9.88
CA GLU A 74 -8.11 0.74 -10.23
C GLU A 74 -8.73 1.47 -9.03
N ILE A 75 -8.43 1.05 -7.80
CA ILE A 75 -8.89 1.69 -6.57
C ILE A 75 -8.04 2.93 -6.24
N CYS A 76 -6.82 3.01 -6.76
CA CYS A 76 -5.86 4.06 -6.43
C CYS A 76 -6.21 5.42 -7.01
N HIS A 77 -5.97 6.48 -6.23
CA HIS A 77 -6.28 7.89 -6.56
C HIS A 77 -7.74 8.12 -6.92
N SER A 78 -8.63 7.32 -6.33
CA SER A 78 -10.07 7.45 -6.55
C SER A 78 -10.69 8.39 -5.51
N LYS A 79 -11.63 9.21 -5.98
CA LYS A 79 -12.51 10.03 -5.14
C LYS A 79 -13.95 9.58 -5.38
N ARG A 80 -14.65 9.16 -4.34
CA ARG A 80 -16.04 8.70 -4.41
C ARG A 80 -16.87 9.45 -3.38
N ILE A 81 -18.16 9.66 -3.67
CA ILE A 81 -19.08 10.29 -2.73
C ILE A 81 -20.18 9.27 -2.44
N ILE A 82 -20.31 8.87 -1.19
CA ILE A 82 -21.29 7.88 -0.72
C ILE A 82 -22.02 8.49 0.47
N SER A 83 -23.34 8.67 0.38
CA SER A 83 -24.15 9.21 1.49
C SER A 83 -23.58 10.49 2.13
N ASN A 84 -23.18 11.46 1.29
CA ASN A 84 -22.52 12.72 1.69
C ASN A 84 -21.14 12.58 2.36
N THR A 85 -20.56 11.38 2.38
CA THR A 85 -19.18 11.14 2.80
C THR A 85 -18.30 11.08 1.56
N VAL A 86 -17.20 11.83 1.57
CA VAL A 86 -16.18 11.79 0.54
C VAL A 86 -15.16 10.73 0.94
N HIS A 87 -14.98 9.74 0.06
CA HIS A 87 -13.95 8.71 0.17
C HIS A 87 -12.82 9.08 -0.77
N LEU A 88 -11.65 9.37 -0.22
CA LEU A 88 -10.44 9.69 -0.99
C LEU A 88 -9.41 8.59 -0.76
N THR A 89 -9.11 7.80 -1.78
CA THR A 89 -8.08 6.76 -1.70
C THR A 89 -6.79 7.22 -2.36
N GLN A 90 -5.70 7.23 -1.61
CA GLN A 90 -4.34 7.44 -2.10
C GLN A 90 -3.56 6.13 -2.03
N CYS A 91 -2.65 5.94 -2.98
CA CYS A 91 -1.79 4.77 -3.01
C CYS A 91 -0.32 5.16 -3.12
N CYS A 92 0.53 4.27 -2.63
CA CYS A 92 1.98 4.40 -2.71
C CYS A 92 2.64 3.02 -2.82
N TYR A 93 3.87 2.99 -3.32
CA TYR A 93 4.62 1.76 -3.60
C TYR A 93 6.00 1.79 -2.93
N GLN A 94 6.01 1.91 -1.61
CA GLN A 94 7.18 1.91 -0.75
C GLN A 94 6.80 1.28 0.60
N ASP A 95 7.79 0.72 1.32
CA ASP A 95 7.54 0.15 2.64
C ASP A 95 6.96 1.18 3.60
N MET A 96 5.85 0.81 4.24
CA MET A 96 5.14 1.58 5.26
C MET A 96 4.76 3.01 4.83
N CYS A 97 4.61 3.24 3.52
CA CYS A 97 4.33 4.58 2.98
C CYS A 97 2.93 5.12 3.29
N ASN A 98 2.03 4.27 3.81
CA ASN A 98 0.66 4.62 4.19
C ASN A 98 0.50 4.83 5.70
N LEU A 99 1.57 5.23 6.39
CA LEU A 99 1.57 5.56 7.81
C LEU A 99 0.78 6.82 8.14
#